data_AF-A0A847DZ22-F1
#
_entry.id   AF-A0A847DZ22-F1
#
_cell.length_a   1.000
_cell.length_b   1.000
_cell.length_c   1.000
_cell.angle_alpha   90.00
_cell.angle_beta   90.00
_cell.angle_gamma   90.00
#
_symmetry.space_group_name_H-M   'P 1'
#
loop_
_entity.id
_entity.type
_entity.pdbx_description
1 polymer ?
#
loop_
_entity_poly.entity_id
_entity_poly.type
_entity_poly.pdbx_seq_one_letter_code
_entity_poly.pdbx_strand_id
1 'polypeptide(L)' 'MTTTSPRPLAADALLDRFLDWQIAARHYPGAVVHVERQGRVLASRTAGVLDPGSGTPMPEDALFRIASMTKPLV' A
#
# COMPACT_ATOMS: atom_id res chain seq x y z
N MET A 1 8.29 18.92 14.01
CA MET A 1 8.50 17.49 13.73
C MET A 1 8.86 17.38 12.26
N THR A 2 10.11 17.04 11.97
CA THR A 2 10.72 17.22 10.63
C THR A 2 10.31 16.06 9.72
N THR A 3 9.39 16.32 8.78
CA THR A 3 9.04 15.38 7.70
C THR A 3 10.27 15.17 6.81
N THR A 4 11.03 14.12 7.09
CA THR A 4 12.08 13.64 6.19
C THR A 4 11.37 12.91 5.06
N SER A 5 11.16 13.59 3.93
CA SER A 5 10.78 12.93 2.68
C SER A 5 11.81 11.83 2.36
N PRO A 6 11.41 10.57 2.17
CA PRO A 6 12.35 9.53 1.78
C PRO A 6 12.78 9.82 0.34
N ARG A 7 14.10 9.87 0.12
CA ARG A 7 14.68 9.82 -1.22
C ARG A 7 14.19 8.53 -1.88
N PRO A 8 13.58 8.56 -3.08
CA PRO A 8 13.09 7.35 -3.71
C PRO A 8 14.26 6.39 -3.94
N LEU A 9 14.24 5.28 -3.22
CA LEU A 9 15.17 4.18 -3.43
C LEU A 9 14.66 3.40 -4.65
N ALA A 10 15.52 2.67 -5.35
CA ALA A 10 15.10 1.74 -6.41
C ALA A 10 13.95 0.79 -5.97
N ALA A 11 13.83 0.54 -4.66
CA ALA A 11 12.75 -0.22 -4.03
C ALA A 11 11.35 0.36 -4.30
N ASP A 12 11.22 1.69 -4.38
CA ASP A 12 9.95 2.35 -4.60
C ASP A 12 9.41 2.08 -6.01
N ALA A 13 10.25 2.28 -7.02
CA ALA A 13 9.90 1.98 -8.40
C ALA A 13 9.65 0.48 -8.63
N LEU A 14 10.34 -0.39 -7.87
CA LEU A 14 10.07 -1.83 -7.88
C LEU A 14 8.70 -2.15 -7.27
N LEU A 15 8.34 -1.48 -6.17
CA LEU A 15 7.06 -1.66 -5.51
C LEU A 15 5.91 -1.19 -6.41
N ASP A 16 6.05 -0.01 -7.03
CA ASP A 16 5.05 0.53 -7.95
C ASP A 16 4.82 -0.45 -9.13
N ARG A 17 5.91 -0.93 -9.76
CA ARG A 17 5.82 -1.93 -10.84
C ARG A 17 5.18 -3.25 -10.39
N PHE A 18 5.46 -3.70 -9.18
CA PHE A 18 4.86 -4.92 -8.64
C PHE A 18 3.35 -4.74 -8.41
N LEU A 19 2.94 -3.62 -7.83
CA LEU A 19 1.55 -3.29 -7.59
C LEU A 19 0.78 -3.16 -8.92
N ASP A 20 1.34 -2.45 -9.90
CA ASP A 20 0.76 -2.33 -11.24
C ASP A 20 0.57 -3.70 -11.89
N TRP A 21 1.57 -4.58 -11.79
CA TRP A 21 1.47 -5.94 -12.33
C TRP A 21 0.37 -6.77 -11.66
N GLN A 22 0.24 -6.69 -10.33
CA GLN A 22 -0.78 -7.42 -9.58
C GLN A 22 -2.21 -6.93 -9.87
N ILE A 23 -2.38 -5.61 -10.02
CA ILE A 23 -3.65 -4.99 -10.40
C ILE A 23 -4.00 -5.35 -11.84
N ALA A 24 -3.04 -5.27 -12.77
CA ALA A 24 -3.23 -5.69 -14.16
C ALA A 24 -3.60 -7.18 -14.27
N ALA A 25 -3.03 -8.03 -13.41
CA ALA A 25 -3.38 -9.45 -13.29
C ALA A 25 -4.74 -9.69 -12.58
N ARG A 26 -5.43 -8.64 -12.14
CA ARG A 26 -6.75 -8.67 -11.47
C ARG A 26 -6.79 -9.51 -10.19
N HIS A 27 -5.67 -9.61 -9.47
CA HIS A 27 -5.66 -10.26 -8.16
C HIS A 27 -6.39 -9.43 -7.10
N TYR A 28 -6.31 -8.11 -7.21
CA TYR A 28 -7.02 -7.16 -6.37
C TYR A 28 -7.19 -5.83 -7.12
N PRO A 29 -8.20 -5.01 -6.76
CA PRO A 29 -8.48 -3.76 -7.46
C PRO A 29 -7.57 -2.59 -7.06
N GLY A 30 -6.99 -2.67 -5.87
CA GLY A 30 -6.04 -1.69 -5.35
C GLY A 30 -5.44 -2.18 -4.04
N ALA A 31 -4.41 -1.48 -3.57
CA ALA A 31 -3.70 -1.83 -2.36
C ALA A 31 -3.06 -0.60 -1.70
N VAL A 32 -2.84 -0.71 -0.39
CA VAL A 32 -1.96 0.17 0.40
C VAL A 32 -0.80 -0.67 0.92
N VAL A 33 0.43 -0.18 0.78
CA VAL A 33 1.64 -0.87 1.24
C VAL A 33 2.43 0.02 2.19
N HIS A 34 2.73 -0.51 3.38
CA HIS A 34 3.61 0.09 4.37
C HIS A 34 4.80 -0.82 4.62
N VAL A 35 6.01 -0.28 4.46
CA VAL A 35 7.25 -0.98 4.79
C VAL A 35 7.98 -0.19 5.85
N GLU A 36 8.24 -0.83 6.98
CA GLU A 36 8.93 -0.24 8.11
C GLU A 36 10.03 -1.16 8.61
N ARG A 37 11.15 -0.56 9.02
CA ARG A 37 12.24 -1.29 9.66
C ARG A 37 12.72 -0.52 10.88
N GLN A 38 12.66 -1.16 12.04
CA GLN A 38 13.16 -0.58 13.31
C GLN A 38 12.55 0.81 13.60
N GLY A 39 11.24 0.97 13.45
CA GLY A 39 10.55 2.25 13.70
C GLY A 39 10.70 3.28 12.58
N ARG A 40 11.44 2.98 11.51
CA ARG A 40 11.62 3.88 10.37
C ARG A 40 10.83 3.40 9.17
N VAL A 41 9.91 4.25 8.70
CA VAL A 41 9.18 4.03 7.45
C VAL A 41 10.15 4.13 6.28
N LEU A 42 10.22 3.06 5.50
CA LEU A 42 11.05 2.94 4.32
C LEU A 42 10.23 3.18 3.03
N ALA A 43 8.95 2.80 3.03
CA ALA A 43 8.02 3.08 1.94
C ALA A 43 6.57 3.14 2.45
N SER A 44 5.78 4.07 1.90
CA SER A 44 4.31 4.09 1.95
C SER A 44 3.80 4.27 0.52
N ARG A 45 2.90 3.40 0.05
CA ARG A 45 2.37 3.43 -1.33
C ARG A 45 0.89 3.11 -1.37
N THR A 46 0.20 3.72 -2.33
CA THR A 46 -1.16 3.36 -2.72
C THR A 46 -1.18 3.08 -4.22
N ALA A 47 -2.03 2.13 -4.64
CA ALA A 47 -2.22 1.82 -6.05
C ALA A 47 -3.64 1.36 -6.31
N GLY A 48 -4.14 1.62 -7.52
CA GLY A 48 -5.47 1.19 -7.97
C GLY A 48 -6.62 1.91 -7.29
N VAL A 49 -7.73 1.19 -7.12
CA VAL A 49 -9.01 1.73 -6.64
C VAL A 49 -9.51 0.98 -5.42
N LEU A 50 -10.18 1.70 -4.52
CA LEU A 50 -10.87 1.14 -3.35
C LEU A 50 -12.15 0.39 -3.78
N ASP A 51 -12.87 0.96 -4.75
CA ASP A 51 -14.10 0.39 -5.29
C ASP A 51 -14.03 0.33 -6.83
N PRO A 52 -14.01 -0.87 -7.43
CA PRO A 52 -14.05 -1.04 -8.88
C PRO A 52 -15.31 -0.49 -9.55
N GLY A 53 -16.44 -0.43 -8.83
CA GLY A 53 -17.71 0.02 -9.38
C GLY A 53 -17.74 1.52 -9.62
N SER A 54 -17.34 2.30 -8.61
CA SER A 54 -17.26 3.75 -8.70
C SER A 54 -15.93 4.28 -9.27
N GLY A 55 -14.88 3.46 -9.28
CA GLY A 55 -13.53 3.89 -9.66
C GLY A 55 -12.86 4.78 -8.59
N THR A 56 -13.35 4.75 -7.35
CA THR A 56 -12.80 5.55 -6.25
C THR A 56 -11.31 5.24 -6.06
N PRO A 57 -10.39 6.22 -6.23
CA PRO A 57 -8.95 5.99 -6.06
C PRO A 57 -8.62 5.47 -4.67
N MET A 58 -7.61 4.61 -4.55
CA MET A 58 -7.20 4.04 -3.26
C MET A 58 -6.63 5.12 -2.30
N PRO A 59 -7.33 5.44 -1.18
CA PRO A 59 -6.81 6.35 -0.17
C PRO A 59 -5.65 5.73 0.62
N GLU A 60 -4.74 6.56 1.14
CA GLU A 60 -3.63 6.08 2.00
C GLU A 60 -4.11 5.57 3.36
N ASP A 61 -5.22 6.12 3.86
CA ASP A 61 -5.85 5.79 5.15
C ASP A 61 -7.08 4.88 4.99
N ALA A 62 -7.17 4.14 3.88
CA ALA A 62 -8.26 3.22 3.61
C ALA A 62 -8.44 2.18 4.72
N LEU A 63 -9.70 1.91 5.08
CA LEU A 63 -10.03 0.89 6.07
C LEU A 63 -10.21 -0.48 5.39
N PHE A 64 -9.43 -1.46 5.82
CA PHE A 64 -9.50 -2.84 5.33
C PHE A 64 -9.99 -3.81 6.40
N ARG A 65 -10.78 -4.80 5.98
CA ARG A 65 -11.12 -5.95 6.84
C ARG A 65 -9.95 -6.92 6.85
N ILE A 66 -9.10 -6.82 7.87
CA ILE A 66 -7.89 -7.66 8.00
C ILE A 66 -8.16 -9.12 8.42
N ALA A 67 -9.43 -9.45 8.71
CA ALA A 67 -9.91 -10.80 8.99
C ALA A 67 -9.00 -11.59 9.96
N SER A 68 -8.52 -12.75 9.55
CA SER A 68 -7.70 -13.64 10.39
C SER A 68 -6.38 -13.03 10.89
N MET A 69 -5.95 -11.88 10.36
CA MET A 69 -4.78 -11.14 10.87
C MET A 69 -5.06 -10.42 12.18
N THR A 70 -6.30 -10.43 12.69
CA THR A 70 -6.59 -9.92 14.04
C THR A 70 -6.05 -10.80 15.15
N LYS A 71 -5.71 -12.07 14.89
CA LYS A 71 -5.29 -13.04 15.94
C LYS A 71 -4.13 -12.55 16.84
N PRO A 72 -3.07 -11.91 16.32
CA PRO A 72 -1.98 -11.44 17.18
C PRO A 72 -2.35 -10.20 18.02
N LEU A 73 -3.53 -9.60 17.81
CA LEU A 73 -4.00 -8.41 18.54
C LEU A 73 -4.90 -8.75 19.74
N VAL A 74 -5.38 -10.00 19.82
CA VAL A 74 -6.32 -10.48 20.86
C VAL A 74 -5.68 -11.47 21.81
#